data_AF-A0AAI9XPE3-F1
#
_entry.id   AF-A0AAI9XPE3-F1
#
_cell.length_a   1.000
_cell.length_b   1.000
_cell.length_c   1.000
_cell.angle_alpha   90.00
_cell.angle_beta   90.00
_cell.angle_gamma   90.00
#
_symmetry.space_group_name_H-M   'P 1'
#
loop_
_entity.id
_entity.type
_entity.pdbx_description
1 polymer ?
#
loop_
_entity_poly.entity_id
_entity_poly.type
_entity_poly.pdbx_seq_one_letter_code
_entity_poly.pdbx_strand_id
1 'polypeptide(L)'
;MENRRFPENCTCFLERDLANKILSKAEQADVVHTIQSLYDAGAPLFRREHILYLEEAIRGRHEHVNLCGMDGSAYEPRIGYRTIQKMVNGVPPDGRMRTWGAFSAYRIACFPRHTAPFSQDSLSKSHQLWALYQDLWKRSPTCLTLMLLLDRLPPQIQVTKIVCFGLGALLPNVCRTCQDCQRSPDCQAHRSIRSRTFTQHAAAVSMMQKLRQQTPHLEFYSQEPEYSPECRVLLNQMGIRVLDGHRGFLEVDDKTLVFSIKPAVPVKQIITELARPAMIIWDAMGGDERNDDERNPDKWQLLTQNSKRLWHSPFGVDPDSSRTRKMLGEEYIVCPFLGDRLNFGQLDIHIRRSARAILGGSAPQTPSSEVSSALY
;
A
#
# COMPACT_ATOMS: atom_id res chain seq x y z
N MET A 1 -5.81 15.85 -37.38
CA MET A 1 -6.20 15.65 -35.97
C MET A 1 -6.18 17.01 -35.32
N GLU A 2 -7.35 17.61 -35.12
CA GLU A 2 -7.50 18.93 -34.53
C GLU A 2 -6.96 18.93 -33.10
N ASN A 3 -6.03 19.85 -32.85
CA ASN A 3 -5.69 20.32 -31.51
C ASN A 3 -6.99 20.79 -30.85
N ARG A 4 -7.57 19.96 -29.97
CA ARG A 4 -8.56 20.44 -29.00
C ARG A 4 -7.83 21.39 -28.05
N ARG A 5 -7.73 22.65 -28.49
CA ARG A 5 -7.41 23.79 -27.62
C ARG A 5 -8.31 23.67 -26.39
N PHE A 6 -7.73 23.88 -25.21
CA PHE A 6 -8.48 24.09 -23.99
C PHE A 6 -9.64 25.06 -24.31
N PRO A 7 -10.87 24.80 -23.85
CA PRO A 7 -11.98 25.69 -24.12
C PRO A 7 -11.57 27.10 -23.71
N GLU A 8 -11.62 28.05 -24.66
CA GLU A 8 -11.14 29.43 -24.51
C GLU A 8 -11.89 30.19 -23.37
N ASN A 9 -12.89 29.53 -22.74
CA ASN A 9 -13.67 29.99 -21.60
C ASN A 9 -13.60 29.05 -20.37
N CYS A 10 -12.48 28.35 -20.10
CA CYS A 10 -12.34 27.63 -18.81
C CYS A 10 -12.12 28.64 -17.67
N THR A 11 -13.19 28.94 -16.95
CA THR A 11 -13.16 29.76 -15.72
C THR A 11 -12.41 29.09 -14.56
N CYS A 12 -11.97 27.84 -14.73
CA CYS A 12 -11.16 27.08 -13.78
C CYS A 12 -9.89 27.82 -13.32
N PHE A 13 -9.34 28.73 -14.14
CA PHE A 13 -8.20 29.58 -13.76
C PHE A 13 -8.61 30.93 -13.14
N LEU A 14 -9.85 31.40 -13.36
CA LEU A 14 -10.40 32.62 -12.78
C LEU A 14 -10.89 32.41 -11.33
N GLU A 15 -11.22 31.17 -10.95
CA GLU A 15 -11.50 30.77 -9.55
C GLU A 15 -10.24 30.56 -8.69
N ARG A 16 -9.06 31.02 -9.14
CA ARG A 16 -7.81 30.89 -8.38
C ARG A 16 -7.85 31.59 -7.02
N ASP A 17 -8.64 32.65 -6.87
CA ASP A 17 -8.83 33.35 -5.60
C ASP A 17 -9.56 32.50 -4.54
N LEU A 18 -10.31 31.47 -4.97
CA LEU A 18 -10.96 30.50 -4.08
C LEU A 18 -10.09 29.27 -3.77
N ALA A 19 -9.11 28.95 -4.61
CA ALA A 19 -8.23 27.78 -4.45
C ALA A 19 -7.33 27.85 -3.20
N ASN A 20 -7.14 29.06 -2.66
CA ASN A 20 -6.39 29.31 -1.43
C ASN A 20 -7.27 29.72 -0.24
N LYS A 21 -8.60 29.77 -0.41
CA LYS A 21 -9.52 30.10 0.70
C LYS A 21 -9.44 29.00 1.74
N ILE A 22 -8.94 29.35 2.92
CA ILE A 22 -9.06 28.50 4.11
C ILE A 22 -10.54 28.53 4.51
N LEU A 23 -11.15 27.35 4.59
CA LEU A 23 -12.53 27.23 5.00
C LEU A 23 -12.70 27.62 6.47
N SER A 24 -13.80 28.27 6.81
CA SER A 24 -14.25 28.38 8.21
C SER A 24 -14.54 27.00 8.79
N LYS A 25 -14.52 26.85 10.13
CA LYS A 25 -14.82 25.57 10.77
C LYS A 25 -16.19 25.00 10.40
N ALA A 26 -17.20 25.86 10.20
CA ALA A 26 -18.53 25.45 9.77
C ALA A 26 -18.50 24.89 8.33
N GLU A 27 -17.89 25.61 7.38
CA GLU A 27 -17.75 25.13 6.01
C GLU A 27 -16.94 23.81 5.93
N GLN A 28 -15.93 23.63 6.80
CA GLN A 28 -15.20 22.36 6.90
C GLN A 28 -16.09 21.22 7.37
N ALA A 29 -16.88 21.44 8.43
CA ALA A 29 -17.81 20.46 8.94
C ALA A 29 -18.84 20.05 7.88
N ASP A 30 -19.36 20.99 7.10
CA ASP A 30 -20.30 20.72 6.02
C ASP A 30 -19.67 19.86 4.90
N VAL A 31 -18.44 20.17 4.51
CA VAL A 31 -17.69 19.37 3.52
C VAL A 31 -17.45 17.95 4.03
N VAL A 32 -16.98 17.81 5.28
CA VAL A 32 -16.75 16.51 5.92
C VAL A 32 -18.03 15.69 6.00
N HIS A 33 -19.13 16.31 6.45
CA HIS A 33 -20.45 15.67 6.50
C HIS A 33 -20.92 15.21 5.11
N THR A 34 -20.71 16.03 4.08
CA THR A 34 -21.08 15.70 2.70
C THR A 34 -20.27 14.51 2.17
N ILE A 35 -18.95 14.51 2.37
CA ILE A 35 -18.06 13.40 1.96
C ILE A 35 -18.51 12.11 2.64
N GLN A 36 -18.74 12.16 3.95
CA GLN A 36 -19.18 11.01 4.72
C GLN A 36 -20.57 10.53 4.26
N SER A 37 -21.52 11.42 4.02
CA SER A 37 -22.86 11.06 3.53
C SER A 37 -22.80 10.34 2.18
N LEU A 38 -21.96 10.81 1.25
CA LEU A 38 -21.73 10.14 -0.03
C LEU A 38 -21.08 8.77 0.15
N TYR A 39 -20.10 8.66 1.05
CA TYR A 39 -19.45 7.41 1.38
C TYR A 39 -20.40 6.42 2.05
N ASP A 40 -21.25 6.84 2.97
CA ASP A 40 -22.23 5.96 3.62
C ASP A 40 -23.32 5.53 2.63
N ALA A 41 -23.67 6.39 1.66
CA ALA A 41 -24.59 6.08 0.57
C ALA A 41 -24.02 5.15 -0.52
N GLY A 42 -22.77 4.68 -0.39
CA GLY A 42 -22.18 3.74 -1.34
C GLY A 42 -21.46 4.39 -2.54
N ALA A 43 -21.25 5.71 -2.56
CA ALA A 43 -20.47 6.34 -3.62
C ALA A 43 -19.01 5.81 -3.61
N PRO A 44 -18.46 5.33 -4.74
CA PRO A 44 -17.09 4.80 -4.78
C PRO A 44 -16.06 5.95 -4.66
N LEU A 45 -15.00 5.74 -3.88
CA LEU A 45 -13.87 6.67 -3.77
C LEU A 45 -12.89 6.51 -4.94
N PHE A 46 -12.71 5.27 -5.38
CA PHE A 46 -11.76 4.79 -6.34
C PHE A 46 -12.48 4.01 -7.43
N ARG A 47 -12.14 4.33 -8.67
CA ARG A 47 -12.68 3.70 -9.86
C ARG A 47 -11.54 3.29 -10.79
N ARG A 48 -11.66 2.13 -11.41
CA ARG A 48 -10.64 1.57 -12.30
C ARG A 48 -10.41 2.50 -13.49
N GLU A 49 -11.50 3.01 -14.06
CA GLU A 49 -11.51 3.96 -15.18
C GLU A 49 -10.80 5.28 -14.84
N HIS A 50 -10.92 5.77 -13.60
CA HIS A 50 -10.23 6.99 -13.18
C HIS A 50 -8.72 6.76 -13.05
N ILE A 51 -8.29 5.63 -12.48
CA ILE A 51 -6.87 5.27 -12.40
C ILE A 51 -6.28 5.14 -13.80
N LEU A 52 -6.96 4.41 -14.70
CA LEU A 52 -6.56 4.26 -16.10
C LEU A 52 -6.43 5.61 -16.82
N TYR A 53 -7.44 6.47 -16.67
CA TYR A 53 -7.45 7.79 -17.28
C TYR A 53 -6.27 8.65 -16.79
N LEU A 54 -6.02 8.67 -15.47
CA LEU A 54 -4.93 9.46 -14.90
C LEU A 54 -3.55 8.91 -15.30
N GLU A 55 -3.39 7.58 -15.35
CA GLU A 55 -2.17 6.93 -15.84
C GLU A 55 -1.88 7.28 -17.31
N GLU A 56 -2.89 7.23 -18.17
CA GLU A 56 -2.77 7.63 -19.58
C GLU A 56 -2.43 9.12 -19.70
N ALA A 57 -3.12 9.98 -18.94
CA ALA A 57 -2.88 11.42 -18.96
C ALA A 57 -1.48 11.80 -18.47
N ILE A 58 -0.94 11.10 -17.46
CA ILE A 58 0.44 11.28 -16.98
C ILE A 58 1.43 10.83 -18.06
N ARG A 59 1.25 9.62 -18.59
CA ARG A 59 2.16 9.03 -19.59
C ARG A 59 2.19 9.85 -20.88
N GLY A 60 1.03 10.23 -21.40
CA GLY A 60 0.92 11.04 -22.62
C GLY A 60 1.48 12.45 -22.51
N ARG A 61 1.80 12.92 -21.29
CA ARG A 61 2.44 14.23 -21.05
C ARG A 61 3.86 14.11 -20.51
N HIS A 62 4.39 12.90 -20.35
CA HIS A 62 5.67 12.67 -19.69
C HIS A 62 6.84 13.36 -20.39
N GLU A 63 6.82 13.47 -21.72
CA GLU A 63 7.85 14.17 -22.51
C GLU A 63 7.83 15.70 -22.31
N HIS A 64 6.73 16.26 -21.82
CA HIS A 64 6.55 17.71 -21.63
C HIS A 64 6.64 18.14 -20.16
N VAL A 65 6.76 17.20 -19.21
CA VAL A 65 6.76 17.45 -17.77
C VAL A 65 8.09 16.97 -17.16
N ASN A 66 9.22 17.39 -17.75
CA ASN A 66 10.52 17.30 -17.09
C ASN A 66 10.60 18.42 -16.05
N LEU A 67 10.14 18.12 -14.84
CA LEU A 67 10.21 19.06 -13.72
C LEU A 67 11.58 18.95 -13.08
N CYS A 68 12.38 20.01 -13.18
CA CYS A 68 13.64 20.12 -12.45
C CYS A 68 13.39 20.87 -11.14
N GLY A 69 13.74 20.25 -10.01
CA GLY A 69 13.74 20.93 -8.72
C GLY A 69 14.83 21.99 -8.66
N MET A 70 14.70 22.91 -7.70
CA MET A 70 15.75 23.91 -7.42
C MET A 70 17.08 23.28 -7.00
N ASP A 71 17.03 22.04 -6.53
CA ASP A 71 18.18 21.21 -6.18
C ASP A 71 18.79 20.47 -7.40
N GLY A 72 18.26 20.68 -8.60
CA GLY A 72 18.66 19.98 -9.81
C GLY A 72 18.11 18.55 -9.93
N SER A 73 17.36 18.08 -8.93
CA SER A 73 16.74 16.75 -8.99
C SER A 73 15.63 16.73 -10.04
N ALA A 74 15.54 15.65 -10.82
CA ALA A 74 14.40 15.45 -11.70
C ALA A 74 13.19 14.97 -10.88
N TYR A 75 12.01 15.47 -11.21
CA TYR A 75 10.74 15.07 -10.62
C TYR A 75 9.83 14.51 -11.70
N GLU A 76 8.96 13.57 -11.30
CA GLU A 76 7.93 13.02 -12.16
C GLU A 76 6.55 13.10 -11.52
N PRO A 77 5.50 13.40 -12.30
CA PRO A 77 4.13 13.40 -11.81
C PRO A 77 3.68 11.97 -11.54
N ARG A 78 3.04 11.75 -10.40
CA ARG A 78 2.42 10.48 -10.01
C ARG A 78 1.04 10.75 -9.40
N ILE A 79 0.14 9.78 -9.52
CA ILE A 79 -1.13 9.79 -8.77
C ILE A 79 -0.82 9.65 -7.28
N GLY A 80 -1.42 10.49 -6.46
CA GLY A 80 -1.51 10.32 -5.02
C GLY A 80 -2.94 9.97 -4.65
N TYR A 81 -3.10 9.12 -3.64
CA TYR A 81 -4.39 8.70 -3.14
C TYR A 81 -4.61 9.21 -1.73
N ARG A 82 -5.88 9.44 -1.38
CA ARG A 82 -6.32 9.80 -0.03
C ARG A 82 -7.33 8.77 0.46
N THR A 83 -7.13 8.32 1.70
CA THR A 83 -8.08 7.47 2.40
C THR A 83 -9.35 8.25 2.75
N ILE A 84 -10.46 7.55 3.02
CA ILE A 84 -11.65 8.21 3.60
C ILE A 84 -11.30 8.95 4.89
N GLN A 85 -10.47 8.38 5.76
CA GLN A 85 -10.05 9.02 7.01
C GLN A 85 -9.27 10.31 6.76
N LYS A 86 -8.43 10.40 5.72
CA LYS A 86 -7.77 11.65 5.34
C LYS A 86 -8.73 12.69 4.77
N MET A 87 -9.81 12.25 4.14
CA MET A 87 -10.81 13.18 3.59
C MET A 87 -11.73 13.73 4.69
N VAL A 88 -12.04 12.93 5.71
CA VAL A 88 -12.97 13.27 6.80
C VAL A 88 -12.24 13.86 8.03
N ASN A 89 -11.08 13.32 8.40
CA ASN A 89 -10.32 13.69 9.61
C ASN A 89 -8.95 14.34 9.31
N GLY A 90 -8.64 14.57 8.03
CA GLY A 90 -7.33 15.06 7.58
C GLY A 90 -7.07 16.54 7.82
N VAL A 91 -7.94 17.24 8.56
CA VAL A 91 -7.71 18.62 8.98
C VAL A 91 -6.85 18.61 10.25
N PRO A 92 -5.65 19.20 10.24
CA PRO A 92 -4.86 19.32 11.46
C PRO A 92 -5.59 20.20 12.50
N PRO A 93 -5.27 20.06 13.81
CA PRO A 93 -5.89 20.86 14.86
C PRO A 93 -5.75 22.39 14.70
N ASP A 94 -4.81 22.85 13.87
CA ASP A 94 -4.67 24.26 13.50
C ASP A 94 -5.71 24.76 12.47
N GLY A 95 -6.62 23.88 12.03
CA GLY A 95 -7.84 24.21 11.30
C GLY A 95 -7.64 24.53 9.82
N ARG A 96 -6.51 24.17 9.20
CA ARG A 96 -6.21 24.53 7.81
C ARG A 96 -6.70 23.46 6.82
N MET A 97 -7.99 23.50 6.47
CA MET A 97 -8.52 22.77 5.31
C MET A 97 -8.66 23.69 4.09
N ARG A 98 -8.25 23.21 2.92
CA ARG A 98 -8.43 23.91 1.64
C ARG A 98 -9.62 23.28 0.89
N THR A 99 -10.44 24.12 0.26
CA THR A 99 -11.61 23.72 -0.56
C THR A 99 -11.24 22.78 -1.70
N TRP A 100 -10.19 23.13 -2.43
CA TRP A 100 -9.88 22.48 -3.70
C TRP A 100 -9.32 21.07 -3.49
N GLY A 101 -10.02 20.10 -4.06
CA GLY A 101 -9.67 18.69 -3.97
C GLY A 101 -10.13 18.00 -2.70
N ALA A 102 -10.82 18.64 -1.75
CA ALA A 102 -11.34 17.97 -0.55
C ALA A 102 -12.22 16.75 -0.87
N PHE A 103 -13.03 16.85 -1.93
CA PHE A 103 -13.92 15.79 -2.43
C PHE A 103 -13.23 14.74 -3.31
N SER A 104 -11.96 14.92 -3.65
CA SER A 104 -11.25 13.99 -4.53
C SER A 104 -10.36 13.05 -3.72
N ALA A 105 -10.60 11.74 -3.83
CA ALA A 105 -9.68 10.72 -3.32
C ALA A 105 -8.35 10.69 -4.12
N TYR A 106 -8.28 11.40 -5.24
CA TYR A 106 -7.11 11.50 -6.10
C TYR A 106 -6.42 12.87 -5.94
N ARG A 107 -5.11 12.88 -6.16
CA ARG A 107 -4.29 14.08 -6.38
C ARG A 107 -3.19 13.76 -7.38
N ILE A 108 -2.68 14.76 -8.09
CA ILE A 108 -1.44 14.62 -8.85
C ILE A 108 -0.35 15.32 -8.04
N ALA A 109 0.71 14.58 -7.71
CA ALA A 109 1.85 15.11 -6.98
C ALA A 109 3.13 14.78 -7.72
N CYS A 110 4.13 15.65 -7.60
CA CYS A 110 5.44 15.44 -8.19
C CYS A 110 6.34 14.80 -7.15
N PHE A 111 6.99 13.70 -7.52
CA PHE A 111 7.93 13.00 -6.65
C PHE A 111 9.32 13.05 -7.28
N PRO A 112 10.39 13.08 -6.47
CA PRO A 112 11.73 12.92 -7.00
C PRO A 112 11.80 11.64 -7.82
N ARG A 113 12.20 11.75 -9.08
CA ARG A 113 12.57 10.58 -9.88
C ARG A 113 13.80 9.99 -9.22
N HIS A 114 13.84 8.67 -9.06
CA HIS A 114 15.07 8.01 -8.64
C HIS A 114 16.10 8.11 -9.76
N THR A 115 16.83 9.23 -9.79
CA THR A 115 17.93 9.55 -10.71
C THR A 115 19.29 9.12 -10.18
N ALA A 116 19.32 8.35 -9.08
CA ALA A 116 20.57 7.82 -8.57
C ALA A 116 21.22 7.00 -9.70
N PRO A 117 22.49 7.30 -10.05
CA PRO A 117 23.17 6.56 -11.09
C PRO A 117 23.28 5.11 -10.66
N PHE A 118 23.14 4.21 -11.64
CA PHE A 118 23.32 2.79 -11.40
C PHE A 118 24.70 2.52 -10.81
N SER A 119 24.75 1.76 -9.71
CA SER A 119 25.98 1.40 -9.01
C SER A 119 26.15 -0.13 -8.95
N GLN A 120 27.17 -0.64 -9.65
CA GLN A 120 27.50 -2.06 -9.64
C GLN A 120 27.88 -2.57 -8.24
N ASP A 121 28.57 -1.75 -7.45
CA ASP A 121 28.89 -2.06 -6.05
C ASP A 121 27.62 -2.16 -5.19
N SER A 122 26.67 -1.23 -5.37
CA SER A 122 25.38 -1.27 -4.65
C SER A 122 24.58 -2.52 -5.02
N LEU A 123 24.53 -2.87 -6.31
CA LEU A 123 23.87 -4.10 -6.77
C LEU A 123 24.52 -5.34 -6.15
N SER A 124 25.85 -5.43 -6.14
CA SER A 124 26.59 -6.54 -5.54
C SER A 124 26.28 -6.70 -4.04
N LYS A 125 26.28 -5.59 -3.29
CA LYS A 125 25.89 -5.59 -1.87
C LYS A 125 24.43 -6.00 -1.67
N SER A 126 23.51 -5.53 -2.51
CA SER A 126 22.11 -5.97 -2.48
C SER A 126 21.98 -7.48 -2.73
N HIS A 127 22.77 -8.06 -3.62
CA HIS A 127 22.82 -9.51 -3.82
C HIS A 127 23.26 -10.27 -2.57
N GLN A 128 24.31 -9.81 -1.89
CA GLN A 128 24.80 -10.44 -0.65
C GLN A 128 23.74 -10.38 0.45
N LEU A 129 23.12 -9.21 0.64
CA LEU A 129 22.04 -9.02 1.60
C LEU A 129 20.82 -9.88 1.26
N TRP A 130 20.47 -9.98 -0.03
CA TRP A 130 19.40 -10.85 -0.49
C TRP A 130 19.67 -12.32 -0.14
N ALA A 131 20.86 -12.82 -0.45
CA ALA A 131 21.22 -14.21 -0.12
C ALA A 131 21.11 -14.49 1.38
N LEU A 132 21.60 -13.56 2.21
CA LEU A 132 21.52 -13.66 3.67
C LEU A 132 20.06 -13.71 4.16
N TYR A 133 19.25 -12.72 3.81
CA TYR A 133 17.87 -12.63 4.31
C TYR A 133 16.95 -13.70 3.70
N GLN A 134 17.23 -14.16 2.47
CA GLN A 134 16.51 -15.28 1.90
C GLN A 134 16.79 -16.58 2.68
N ASP A 135 18.04 -16.84 3.07
CA ASP A 135 18.39 -18.00 3.90
C ASP A 135 17.77 -17.90 5.30
N LEU A 136 17.88 -16.74 5.96
CA LEU A 136 17.26 -16.48 7.26
C LEU A 136 15.74 -16.70 7.22
N TRP A 137 15.07 -16.17 6.19
CA TRP A 137 13.64 -16.37 5.98
C TRP A 137 13.30 -17.85 5.82
N LYS A 138 13.99 -18.57 4.91
CA LYS A 138 13.70 -19.99 4.64
C LYS A 138 13.86 -20.89 5.86
N ARG A 139 14.79 -20.56 6.76
CA ARG A 139 15.01 -21.29 8.03
C ARG A 139 14.02 -20.92 9.12
N SER A 140 13.23 -19.87 8.94
CA SER A 140 12.30 -19.40 9.97
C SER A 140 11.08 -20.32 10.10
N PRO A 141 10.55 -20.55 11.31
CA PRO A 141 9.27 -21.23 11.51
C PRO A 141 8.10 -20.50 10.80
N THR A 142 8.22 -19.18 10.67
CA THR A 142 7.28 -18.31 9.96
C THR A 142 7.17 -18.70 8.48
N CYS A 143 8.28 -18.95 7.81
CA CYS A 143 8.29 -19.43 6.42
C CYS A 143 7.59 -20.78 6.31
N LEU A 144 7.94 -21.74 7.17
CA LEU A 144 7.30 -23.06 7.18
C LEU A 144 5.78 -22.95 7.34
N THR A 145 5.33 -22.13 8.31
CA THR A 145 3.89 -21.91 8.56
C THR A 145 3.19 -21.34 7.33
N LEU A 146 3.79 -20.34 6.67
CA LEU A 146 3.23 -19.76 5.45
C LEU A 146 3.15 -20.79 4.32
N MET A 147 4.20 -21.58 4.10
CA MET A 147 4.21 -22.59 3.04
C MET A 147 3.17 -23.69 3.30
N LEU A 148 3.02 -24.14 4.54
CA LEU A 148 2.00 -25.12 4.93
C LEU A 148 0.57 -24.58 4.74
N LEU A 149 0.35 -23.28 4.98
CA LEU A 149 -0.93 -22.65 4.69
C LEU A 149 -1.22 -22.66 3.19
N LEU A 150 -0.24 -22.33 2.36
CA LEU A 150 -0.38 -22.37 0.90
C LEU A 150 -0.66 -23.79 0.37
N ASP A 151 -0.05 -24.81 0.97
CA ASP A 151 -0.33 -26.23 0.65
C ASP A 151 -1.77 -26.64 0.96
N ARG A 152 -2.38 -26.00 1.95
CA ARG A 152 -3.74 -26.30 2.40
C ARG A 152 -4.79 -25.40 1.75
N LEU A 153 -4.41 -24.60 0.76
CA LEU A 153 -5.39 -23.79 0.04
C LEU A 153 -6.46 -24.70 -0.58
N PRO A 154 -7.75 -24.36 -0.41
CA PRO A 154 -8.81 -25.15 -1.02
C PRO A 154 -8.65 -25.20 -2.55
N PRO A 155 -8.92 -26.33 -3.23
CA PRO A 155 -8.70 -26.47 -4.67
C PRO A 155 -9.45 -25.45 -5.54
N GLN A 156 -10.55 -24.90 -5.04
CA GLN A 156 -11.31 -23.83 -5.70
C GLN A 156 -10.62 -22.45 -5.68
N ILE A 157 -9.62 -22.25 -4.81
CA ILE A 157 -8.86 -21.02 -4.72
C ILE A 157 -7.72 -21.09 -5.74
N GLN A 158 -7.96 -20.53 -6.91
CA GLN A 158 -6.95 -20.42 -7.96
C GLN A 158 -6.24 -19.08 -7.87
N VAL A 159 -4.92 -19.11 -7.70
CA VAL A 159 -4.07 -17.93 -7.78
C VAL A 159 -3.23 -17.99 -9.05
N THR A 160 -3.49 -17.08 -9.98
CA THR A 160 -2.74 -16.95 -11.24
C THR A 160 -1.75 -15.79 -11.23
N LYS A 161 -1.88 -14.90 -10.23
CA LYS A 161 -1.07 -13.69 -10.13
C LYS A 161 -0.78 -13.34 -8.69
N ILE A 162 0.43 -12.83 -8.43
CA ILE A 162 0.77 -12.14 -7.18
C ILE A 162 1.01 -10.66 -7.50
N VAL A 163 0.41 -9.77 -6.71
CA VAL A 163 0.69 -8.33 -6.78
C VAL A 163 1.12 -7.83 -5.39
N CYS A 164 2.36 -7.36 -5.32
CA CYS A 164 2.94 -6.78 -4.11
C CYS A 164 2.88 -5.25 -4.13
N PHE A 165 2.53 -4.64 -3.00
CA PHE A 165 2.54 -3.19 -2.84
C PHE A 165 3.34 -2.78 -1.60
N GLY A 166 4.29 -1.87 -1.80
CA GLY A 166 4.95 -1.17 -0.70
C GLY A 166 5.97 -2.01 0.09
N LEU A 167 6.70 -2.92 -0.57
CA LEU A 167 7.69 -3.78 0.11
C LEU A 167 9.03 -3.06 0.42
N GLY A 168 9.18 -1.80 0.01
CA GLY A 168 10.39 -0.99 0.19
C GLY A 168 11.56 -1.37 -0.73
N ALA A 169 12.55 -0.48 -0.84
CA ALA A 169 13.69 -0.68 -1.75
C ALA A 169 14.69 -1.75 -1.27
N LEU A 170 15.15 -2.61 -2.18
CA LEU A 170 16.20 -3.62 -1.94
C LEU A 170 17.61 -3.02 -2.11
N LEU A 171 17.97 -2.04 -1.27
CA LEU A 171 19.25 -1.35 -1.33
C LEU A 171 20.06 -1.51 -0.03
N PRO A 172 21.41 -1.51 -0.11
CA PRO A 172 22.24 -1.52 1.08
C PRO A 172 22.04 -0.23 1.90
N ASN A 173 21.85 0.89 1.21
CA ASN A 173 21.79 2.23 1.81
C ASN A 173 20.32 2.69 1.89
N VAL A 174 19.55 2.02 2.75
CA VAL A 174 18.11 2.26 2.94
C VAL A 174 17.78 3.72 3.26
N CYS A 175 18.73 4.45 3.85
CA CYS A 175 18.59 5.85 4.21
C CYS A 175 19.65 6.70 3.51
N ARG A 176 19.21 7.60 2.62
CA ARG A 176 20.11 8.52 1.89
C ARG A 176 20.67 9.64 2.76
N THR A 177 20.05 9.94 3.90
CA THR A 177 20.50 11.01 4.80
C THR A 177 21.41 10.52 5.92
N CYS A 178 21.53 9.20 6.11
CA CYS A 178 22.37 8.61 7.13
C CYS A 178 23.79 8.38 6.59
N GLN A 179 24.78 9.09 7.13
CA GLN A 179 26.19 8.95 6.73
C GLN A 179 26.72 7.53 6.99
N ASP A 180 26.29 6.87 8.08
CA ASP A 180 26.69 5.50 8.38
C ASP A 180 26.14 4.50 7.36
N CYS A 181 24.88 4.69 6.91
CA CYS A 181 24.33 3.91 5.81
C CYS A 181 25.10 4.09 4.52
N GLN A 182 25.59 5.30 4.23
CA GLN A 182 26.37 5.53 3.02
C GLN A 182 27.75 4.86 3.07
N ARG A 183 28.32 4.69 4.27
CA ARG A 183 29.66 4.10 4.48
C ARG A 183 29.63 2.58 4.63
N SER A 184 28.62 2.03 5.31
CA SER A 184 28.54 0.60 5.60
C SER A 184 27.10 0.08 5.51
N PRO A 185 26.90 -1.12 4.91
CA PRO A 185 25.63 -1.80 5.05
C PRO A 185 25.35 -2.09 6.55
N ASP A 186 26.31 -2.28 7.45
CA ASP A 186 25.99 -2.68 8.83
C ASP A 186 25.49 -1.55 9.76
N CYS A 187 24.92 -0.49 9.20
CA CYS A 187 24.25 0.57 9.96
C CYS A 187 23.16 -0.01 10.88
N GLN A 188 23.43 -0.01 12.20
CA GLN A 188 22.53 -0.56 13.20
C GLN A 188 21.18 0.16 13.23
N ALA A 189 21.18 1.49 13.02
CA ALA A 189 19.96 2.32 13.02
C ALA A 189 18.95 1.90 11.94
N HIS A 190 19.41 1.33 10.82
CA HIS A 190 18.56 0.94 9.69
C HIS A 190 18.50 -0.58 9.48
N ARG A 191 19.11 -1.37 10.38
CA ARG A 191 19.11 -2.84 10.31
C ARG A 191 17.68 -3.40 10.30
N SER A 192 16.79 -2.84 11.11
CA SER A 192 15.38 -3.26 11.17
C SER A 192 14.63 -2.97 9.87
N ILE A 193 14.86 -1.82 9.24
CA ILE A 193 14.24 -1.47 7.95
C ILE A 193 14.74 -2.41 6.86
N ARG A 194 16.05 -2.69 6.82
CA ARG A 194 16.61 -3.65 5.88
C ARG A 194 16.05 -5.06 6.10
N SER A 195 16.02 -5.51 7.36
CA SER A 195 15.48 -6.82 7.70
C SER A 195 14.05 -6.95 7.21
N ARG A 196 13.20 -5.95 7.45
CA ARG A 196 11.81 -5.92 6.98
C ARG A 196 11.73 -6.05 5.46
N THR A 197 12.34 -5.11 4.74
CA THR A 197 12.26 -5.04 3.27
C THR A 197 12.73 -6.34 2.63
N PHE A 198 13.91 -6.84 2.98
CA PHE A 198 14.44 -8.07 2.40
C PHE A 198 13.63 -9.32 2.80
N THR A 199 13.21 -9.44 4.06
CA THR A 199 12.44 -10.59 4.53
C THR A 199 11.05 -10.65 3.88
N GLN A 200 10.40 -9.49 3.70
CA GLN A 200 9.11 -9.42 3.01
C GLN A 200 9.23 -9.82 1.53
N HIS A 201 10.27 -9.39 0.83
CA HIS A 201 10.55 -9.87 -0.53
C HIS A 201 10.87 -11.38 -0.55
N ALA A 202 11.62 -11.88 0.42
CA ALA A 202 11.91 -13.31 0.54
C ALA A 202 10.64 -14.13 0.72
N ALA A 203 9.71 -13.66 1.57
CA ALA A 203 8.39 -14.26 1.72
C ALA A 203 7.60 -14.25 0.41
N ALA A 204 7.55 -13.11 -0.29
CA ALA A 204 6.84 -13.01 -1.56
C ALA A 204 7.41 -13.96 -2.64
N VAL A 205 8.74 -14.09 -2.73
CA VAL A 205 9.41 -15.05 -3.61
C VAL A 205 9.09 -16.49 -3.21
N SER A 206 9.09 -16.82 -1.92
CA SER A 206 8.69 -18.17 -1.46
C SER A 206 7.24 -18.49 -1.83
N MET A 207 6.31 -17.53 -1.66
CA MET A 207 4.91 -17.70 -2.07
C MET A 207 4.80 -17.93 -3.59
N MET A 208 5.51 -17.15 -4.40
CA MET A 208 5.56 -17.34 -5.85
C MET A 208 6.07 -18.74 -6.21
N GLN A 209 7.21 -19.15 -5.65
CA GLN A 209 7.81 -20.47 -5.93
C GLN A 209 6.85 -21.59 -5.54
N LYS A 210 6.16 -21.45 -4.41
CA LYS A 210 5.20 -22.42 -3.92
C LYS A 210 3.99 -22.54 -4.84
N LEU A 211 3.37 -21.41 -5.17
CA LEU A 211 2.17 -21.36 -6.02
C LEU A 211 2.46 -21.77 -7.47
N ARG A 212 3.69 -21.56 -7.97
CA ARG A 212 4.11 -22.03 -9.29
C ARG A 212 4.14 -23.55 -9.45
N GLN A 213 4.20 -24.30 -8.36
CA GLN A 213 4.09 -25.77 -8.40
C GLN A 213 2.70 -26.20 -8.89
N GLN A 214 1.67 -25.39 -8.62
CA GLN A 214 0.29 -25.62 -9.04
C GLN A 214 -0.08 -24.81 -10.28
N THR A 215 0.50 -23.61 -10.44
CA THR A 215 0.23 -22.69 -11.54
C THR A 215 1.55 -22.26 -12.21
N PRO A 216 2.09 -23.07 -13.16
CA PRO A 216 3.42 -22.84 -13.73
C PRO A 216 3.63 -21.45 -14.36
N HIS A 217 2.57 -20.86 -14.92
CA HIS A 217 2.59 -19.54 -15.57
C HIS A 217 2.17 -18.39 -14.64
N LEU A 218 2.28 -18.57 -13.32
CA LEU A 218 1.94 -17.52 -12.37
C LEU A 218 2.77 -16.25 -12.60
N GLU A 219 2.04 -15.16 -12.82
CA GLU A 219 2.60 -13.83 -12.98
C GLU A 219 2.91 -13.24 -11.60
N PHE A 220 4.02 -12.50 -11.50
CA PHE A 220 4.40 -11.87 -10.24
C PHE A 220 4.81 -10.43 -10.47
N TYR A 221 4.03 -9.52 -9.89
CA TYR A 221 4.20 -8.09 -9.95
C TYR A 221 4.58 -7.50 -8.59
N SER A 222 5.39 -6.44 -8.61
CA SER A 222 5.63 -5.59 -7.45
C SER A 222 5.61 -4.12 -7.82
N GLN A 223 5.00 -3.30 -6.97
CA GLN A 223 4.94 -1.85 -7.12
C GLN A 223 5.43 -1.18 -5.83
N GLU A 224 6.55 -0.46 -5.96
CA GLU A 224 7.16 0.36 -4.91
C GLU A 224 7.75 1.62 -5.56
N PRO A 225 7.23 2.80 -5.22
CA PRO A 225 7.77 4.09 -5.64
C PRO A 225 9.28 4.26 -5.45
N GLU A 226 9.87 3.58 -4.45
CA GLU A 226 11.29 3.68 -4.10
C GLU A 226 12.23 2.71 -4.84
N TYR A 227 11.73 1.86 -5.76
CA TYR A 227 12.59 0.96 -6.51
C TYR A 227 13.53 1.70 -7.45
N SER A 228 14.82 1.60 -7.15
CA SER A 228 15.92 2.09 -8.00
C SER A 228 16.17 1.19 -9.21
N PRO A 229 17.02 1.61 -10.18
CA PRO A 229 17.46 0.74 -11.26
C PRO A 229 18.07 -0.59 -10.80
N GLU A 230 18.87 -0.59 -9.73
CA GLU A 230 19.45 -1.81 -9.13
C GLU A 230 18.38 -2.73 -8.56
N CYS A 231 17.38 -2.16 -7.87
CA CYS A 231 16.24 -2.93 -7.36
C CYS A 231 15.55 -3.67 -8.52
N ARG A 232 15.33 -2.98 -9.65
CA ARG A 232 14.68 -3.57 -10.83
C ARG A 232 15.48 -4.72 -11.43
N VAL A 233 16.80 -4.58 -11.55
CA VAL A 233 17.67 -5.67 -12.01
C VAL A 233 17.55 -6.87 -11.08
N LEU A 234 17.68 -6.65 -9.77
CA LEU A 234 17.63 -7.70 -8.76
C LEU A 234 16.26 -8.40 -8.71
N LEU A 235 15.16 -7.65 -8.76
CA LEU A 235 13.79 -8.18 -8.77
C LEU A 235 13.47 -8.96 -10.04
N ASN A 236 13.91 -8.47 -11.21
CA ASN A 236 13.74 -9.19 -12.48
C ASN A 236 14.45 -10.55 -12.46
N GLN A 237 15.64 -10.63 -11.87
CA GLN A 237 16.37 -11.90 -11.70
C GLN A 237 15.63 -12.88 -10.77
N MET A 238 14.79 -12.39 -9.86
CA MET A 238 13.91 -13.21 -9.02
C MET A 238 12.61 -13.64 -9.74
N GLY A 239 12.40 -13.19 -10.98
CA GLY A 239 11.17 -13.40 -11.74
C GLY A 239 10.02 -12.49 -11.32
N ILE A 240 10.32 -11.34 -10.71
CA ILE A 240 9.35 -10.31 -10.30
C ILE A 240 9.36 -9.18 -11.33
N ARG A 241 8.21 -8.89 -11.93
CA ARG A 241 8.03 -7.76 -12.82
C ARG A 241 7.68 -6.50 -12.02
N VAL A 242 8.58 -5.54 -12.03
CA VAL A 242 8.31 -4.22 -11.43
C VAL A 242 7.34 -3.44 -12.30
N LEU A 243 6.28 -2.91 -11.69
CA LEU A 243 5.30 -2.05 -12.36
C LEU A 243 5.57 -0.58 -12.05
N ASP A 244 5.48 0.23 -13.10
CA ASP A 244 5.57 1.69 -13.01
C ASP A 244 4.21 2.33 -12.74
N GLY A 245 4.26 3.56 -12.20
CA GLY A 245 3.06 4.35 -11.88
C GLY A 245 2.19 3.63 -10.86
N HIS A 246 0.91 3.51 -11.17
CA HIS A 246 -0.11 2.89 -10.33
C HIS A 246 -0.77 1.67 -10.96
N ARG A 247 -0.08 1.06 -11.93
CA ARG A 247 -0.60 -0.07 -12.70
C ARG A 247 -0.81 -1.34 -11.87
N GLY A 248 -0.14 -1.48 -10.74
CA GLY A 248 -0.35 -2.60 -9.82
C GLY A 248 -1.81 -2.75 -9.42
N PHE A 249 -2.54 -1.65 -9.15
CA PHE A 249 -3.96 -1.71 -8.84
C PHE A 249 -4.81 -2.23 -10.01
N LEU A 250 -4.37 -2.00 -11.24
CA LEU A 250 -5.04 -2.48 -12.45
C LEU A 250 -4.75 -3.95 -12.70
N GLU A 251 -3.67 -4.50 -12.17
CA GLU A 251 -3.36 -5.92 -12.31
C GLU A 251 -4.14 -6.81 -11.34
N VAL A 252 -4.75 -6.25 -10.29
CA VAL A 252 -5.52 -7.04 -9.32
C VAL A 252 -6.88 -7.44 -9.88
N ASP A 253 -7.15 -8.75 -9.83
CA ASP A 253 -8.40 -9.41 -10.22
C ASP A 253 -8.84 -10.46 -9.20
N ASP A 254 -9.80 -11.30 -9.56
CA ASP A 254 -10.40 -12.32 -8.71
C ASP A 254 -9.52 -13.57 -8.49
N LYS A 255 -8.42 -13.70 -9.24
CA LYS A 255 -7.42 -14.78 -9.13
C LYS A 255 -6.05 -14.26 -8.66
N THR A 256 -6.06 -13.08 -8.06
CA THR A 256 -4.85 -12.45 -7.53
C THR A 256 -4.64 -12.79 -6.06
N LEU A 257 -3.38 -12.98 -5.67
CA LEU A 257 -2.90 -12.84 -4.29
C LEU A 257 -2.34 -11.42 -4.13
N VAL A 258 -2.96 -10.63 -3.27
CA VAL A 258 -2.45 -9.31 -2.90
C VAL A 258 -1.58 -9.43 -1.66
N PHE A 259 -0.35 -8.93 -1.71
CA PHE A 259 0.55 -8.86 -0.57
C PHE A 259 0.96 -7.41 -0.31
N SER A 260 0.60 -6.86 0.84
CA SER A 260 0.91 -5.47 1.16
C SER A 260 1.05 -5.27 2.66
N ILE A 261 2.12 -4.60 3.10
CA ILE A 261 2.40 -4.47 4.53
C ILE A 261 2.66 -3.00 4.84
N LYS A 262 1.67 -2.35 5.48
CA LYS A 262 1.74 -0.96 5.93
C LYS A 262 2.26 0.02 4.86
N PRO A 263 1.75 -0.02 3.62
CA PRO A 263 2.15 0.95 2.60
C PRO A 263 1.70 2.37 3.00
N ALA A 264 2.34 3.39 2.42
CA ALA A 264 1.94 4.79 2.58
C ALA A 264 0.76 5.21 1.67
N VAL A 265 0.26 4.27 0.86
CA VAL A 265 -0.89 4.42 -0.06
C VAL A 265 -2.05 3.54 0.42
N PRO A 266 -3.31 3.90 0.15
CA PRO A 266 -4.48 3.21 0.69
C PRO A 266 -4.82 1.94 -0.09
N VAL A 267 -3.91 0.95 -0.11
CA VAL A 267 -4.08 -0.30 -0.87
C VAL A 267 -5.36 -1.00 -0.44
N LYS A 268 -5.63 -1.09 0.86
CA LYS A 268 -6.83 -1.72 1.40
C LYS A 268 -8.12 -1.16 0.81
N GLN A 269 -8.28 0.16 0.82
CA GLN A 269 -9.49 0.82 0.34
C GLN A 269 -9.59 0.77 -1.19
N ILE A 270 -8.48 0.91 -1.91
CA ILE A 270 -8.46 0.78 -3.36
C ILE A 270 -8.86 -0.65 -3.77
N ILE A 271 -8.22 -1.68 -3.22
CA ILE A 271 -8.54 -3.07 -3.54
C ILE A 271 -9.99 -3.40 -3.18
N THR A 272 -10.49 -2.91 -2.05
CA THR A 272 -11.90 -3.08 -1.63
C THR A 272 -12.89 -2.57 -2.69
N GLU A 273 -12.55 -1.52 -3.42
CA GLU A 273 -13.46 -0.95 -4.43
C GLU A 273 -13.22 -1.49 -5.84
N LEU A 274 -12.01 -1.97 -6.14
CA LEU A 274 -11.66 -2.42 -7.48
C LEU A 274 -11.86 -3.92 -7.71
N ALA A 275 -11.70 -4.76 -6.67
CA ALA A 275 -11.59 -6.20 -6.87
C ALA A 275 -12.02 -7.03 -5.64
N ARG A 276 -12.03 -8.36 -5.84
CA ARG A 276 -12.17 -9.39 -4.81
C ARG A 276 -11.10 -10.47 -4.99
N PRO A 277 -9.84 -10.19 -4.61
CA PRO A 277 -8.73 -11.13 -4.78
C PRO A 277 -9.01 -12.50 -4.19
N ALA A 278 -8.43 -13.55 -4.77
CA ALA A 278 -8.53 -14.91 -4.25
C ALA A 278 -7.94 -15.02 -2.84
N MET A 279 -6.86 -14.28 -2.59
CA MET A 279 -6.23 -14.19 -1.28
C MET A 279 -5.65 -12.79 -1.04
N ILE A 280 -5.71 -12.33 0.20
CA ILE A 280 -5.15 -11.05 0.63
C ILE A 280 -4.29 -11.30 1.85
N ILE A 281 -3.06 -10.78 1.83
CA ILE A 281 -2.16 -10.83 2.97
C ILE A 281 -1.72 -9.39 3.26
N TRP A 282 -2.23 -8.83 4.35
CA TRP A 282 -1.86 -7.49 4.76
C TRP A 282 -1.88 -7.31 6.27
N ASP A 283 -1.41 -6.15 6.72
CA ASP A 283 -1.35 -5.82 8.14
C ASP A 283 -2.75 -5.80 8.78
N ALA A 284 -2.86 -6.49 9.91
CA ALA A 284 -4.06 -6.49 10.74
C ALA A 284 -4.15 -5.16 11.47
N MET A 285 -5.05 -4.26 11.05
CA MET A 285 -5.22 -2.96 11.71
C MET A 285 -6.68 -2.78 12.15
N GLY A 286 -6.89 -2.73 13.46
CA GLY A 286 -8.14 -2.25 14.06
C GLY A 286 -8.11 -0.73 14.20
N GLY A 287 -8.43 0.00 13.14
CA GLY A 287 -8.62 1.46 13.18
C GLY A 287 -10.04 1.81 12.75
N ASP A 288 -10.82 2.44 13.64
CA ASP A 288 -12.14 2.96 13.30
C ASP A 288 -12.03 4.35 12.64
N GLU A 289 -12.88 4.63 11.66
CA GLU A 289 -12.90 5.88 10.88
C GLU A 289 -13.14 7.12 11.75
N ARG A 290 -13.64 6.95 12.98
CA ARG A 290 -13.98 8.03 13.92
C ARG A 290 -13.47 7.81 15.35
N ASN A 291 -12.43 7.00 15.57
CA ASN A 291 -12.05 6.68 16.95
C ASN A 291 -11.34 7.87 17.63
N ASP A 292 -12.09 8.64 18.42
CA ASP A 292 -11.59 9.80 19.17
C ASP A 292 -10.94 9.43 20.53
N ASP A 293 -10.84 8.13 20.88
CA ASP A 293 -10.26 7.66 22.16
C ASP A 293 -8.84 8.21 22.38
N GLU A 294 -8.56 8.77 23.55
CA GLU A 294 -7.24 9.30 23.98
C GLU A 294 -6.10 8.30 23.93
N ARG A 295 -6.38 7.00 23.92
CA ARG A 295 -5.38 5.93 23.73
C ARG A 295 -5.18 5.52 22.28
N ASN A 296 -5.88 6.15 21.34
CA ASN A 296 -5.76 5.84 19.92
C ASN A 296 -4.38 6.28 19.37
N PRO A 297 -3.55 5.36 18.85
CA PRO A 297 -2.31 5.73 18.15
C PRO A 297 -2.57 6.60 16.91
N ASP A 298 -3.82 6.64 16.42
CA ASP A 298 -4.26 7.41 15.27
C ASP A 298 -4.73 8.85 15.60
N LYS A 299 -4.08 9.56 16.53
CA LYS A 299 -4.25 11.02 16.72
C LYS A 299 -3.20 11.86 15.99
N TRP A 300 -3.57 13.09 15.64
CA TRP A 300 -2.62 14.11 15.20
C TRP A 300 -1.54 14.33 16.26
N GLN A 301 -0.28 14.12 15.88
CA GLN A 301 0.86 14.29 16.79
C GLN A 301 1.59 15.58 16.44
N LEU A 302 1.89 16.42 17.44
CA LEU A 302 2.72 17.59 17.22
C LEU A 302 4.19 17.20 17.42
N LEU A 303 4.92 17.05 16.30
CA LEU A 303 6.33 16.72 16.32
C LEU A 303 7.16 18.01 16.23
N THR A 304 8.20 18.09 17.05
CA THR A 304 9.20 19.15 16.94
C THR A 304 10.42 18.59 16.22
N GLN A 305 10.62 18.99 14.96
CA GLN A 305 11.78 18.60 14.16
C GLN A 305 12.56 19.85 13.76
N ASN A 306 13.86 19.91 14.12
CA ASN A 306 14.74 21.05 13.83
C ASN A 306 14.15 22.40 14.28
N SER A 307 13.61 22.44 15.51
CA SER A 307 12.93 23.62 16.09
C SER A 307 11.65 24.07 15.35
N LYS A 308 11.14 23.28 14.40
CA LYS A 308 9.84 23.51 13.75
C LYS A 308 8.78 22.56 14.32
N ARG A 309 7.62 23.11 14.70
CA ARG A 309 6.45 22.35 15.15
C ARG A 309 5.63 21.95 13.93
N LEU A 310 5.51 20.65 13.67
CA LEU A 310 4.79 20.09 12.54
C LEU A 310 3.73 19.10 13.04
N TRP A 311 2.49 19.27 12.58
CA TRP A 311 1.43 18.30 12.82
C TRP A 311 1.63 17.08 11.92
N HIS A 312 1.85 15.93 12.53
CA HIS A 312 1.97 14.64 11.88
C HIS A 312 0.60 13.95 11.85
N SER A 313 0.12 13.66 10.64
CA SER A 313 -1.15 12.96 10.42
C SER A 313 -1.06 11.53 10.94
N PRO A 314 -2.06 11.05 11.68
CA PRO A 314 -2.11 9.66 12.12
C PRO A 314 -2.31 8.67 10.97
N PHE A 315 -2.99 9.11 9.92
CA PHE A 315 -3.26 8.31 8.72
C PHE A 315 -2.06 8.20 7.77
N GLY A 316 -0.83 8.14 8.30
CA GLY A 316 0.40 8.03 7.50
C GLY A 316 0.55 6.70 6.75
N VAL A 317 -0.19 5.67 7.19
CA VAL A 317 -0.20 4.31 6.66
C VAL A 317 -1.55 3.97 6.01
N ASP A 318 -1.78 2.70 5.67
CA ASP A 318 -2.98 2.17 5.00
C ASP A 318 -4.04 1.66 6.01
N PRO A 319 -4.98 2.51 6.48
CA PRO A 319 -6.00 2.11 7.42
C PRO A 319 -7.14 1.32 6.76
N ASP A 320 -7.69 0.39 7.54
CA ASP A 320 -8.95 -0.26 7.23
C ASP A 320 -10.09 0.76 7.19
N SER A 321 -10.95 0.66 6.18
CA SER A 321 -12.24 1.35 6.17
C SER A 321 -13.37 0.43 6.63
N SER A 322 -14.52 1.00 6.98
CA SER A 322 -15.76 0.28 7.25
C SER A 322 -16.13 -0.65 6.09
N ARG A 323 -15.97 -0.19 4.84
CA ARG A 323 -16.16 -1.03 3.64
C ARG A 323 -15.15 -2.16 3.54
N THR A 324 -13.88 -1.90 3.87
CA THR A 324 -12.83 -2.94 3.88
C THR A 324 -13.16 -4.02 4.91
N ARG A 325 -13.51 -3.62 6.14
CA ARG A 325 -13.92 -4.55 7.19
C ARG A 325 -15.15 -5.35 6.80
N LYS A 326 -16.16 -4.70 6.21
CA LYS A 326 -17.37 -5.37 5.70
C LYS A 326 -17.02 -6.42 4.64
N MET A 327 -16.25 -6.05 3.62
CA MET A 327 -15.78 -6.98 2.58
C MET A 327 -15.07 -8.19 3.20
N LEU A 328 -14.11 -7.96 4.09
CA LEU A 328 -13.38 -9.04 4.73
C LEU A 328 -14.28 -9.95 5.58
N GLY A 329 -15.19 -9.37 6.37
CA GLY A 329 -16.09 -10.12 7.25
C GLY A 329 -17.12 -10.97 6.49
N GLU A 330 -17.66 -10.44 5.39
CA GLU A 330 -18.71 -11.09 4.61
C GLU A 330 -18.13 -12.10 3.59
N GLU A 331 -17.00 -11.77 2.96
CA GLU A 331 -16.54 -12.47 1.76
C GLU A 331 -15.27 -13.31 1.99
N TYR A 332 -14.59 -13.15 3.13
CA TYR A 332 -13.32 -13.83 3.41
C TYR A 332 -13.35 -14.65 4.70
N ILE A 333 -12.47 -15.65 4.75
CA ILE A 333 -12.08 -16.37 5.97
C ILE A 333 -10.74 -15.78 6.40
N VAL A 334 -10.65 -15.37 7.67
CA VAL A 334 -9.42 -14.88 8.26
C VAL A 334 -8.62 -16.02 8.87
N CYS A 335 -7.35 -16.08 8.54
CA CYS A 335 -6.35 -16.93 9.15
C CYS A 335 -5.29 -16.02 9.78
N PRO A 336 -5.30 -15.86 11.11
CA PRO A 336 -4.30 -15.04 11.80
C PRO A 336 -2.90 -15.55 11.49
N PHE A 337 -1.99 -14.66 11.10
CA PHE A 337 -0.59 -15.00 10.88
C PHE A 337 0.24 -14.55 12.06
N LEU A 338 0.49 -15.47 13.00
CA LEU A 338 1.30 -15.23 14.21
C LEU A 338 2.82 -15.21 13.92
N GLY A 339 3.20 -14.84 12.70
CA GLY A 339 4.57 -14.88 12.21
C GLY A 339 5.49 -13.84 12.83
N ASP A 340 6.59 -13.59 12.12
CA ASP A 340 7.64 -12.67 12.54
C ASP A 340 7.14 -11.22 12.66
N ARG A 341 6.77 -10.82 13.88
CA ARG A 341 6.26 -9.48 14.18
C ARG A 341 7.29 -8.37 13.93
N LEU A 342 8.58 -8.68 13.97
CA LEU A 342 9.63 -7.69 13.68
C LEU A 342 9.63 -7.33 12.20
N ASN A 343 9.54 -8.34 11.34
CA ASN A 343 9.63 -8.16 9.90
C ASN A 343 8.30 -7.83 9.22
N PHE A 344 7.18 -8.28 9.79
CA PHE A 344 5.86 -8.16 9.16
C PHE A 344 4.86 -7.35 9.98
N GLY A 345 5.12 -7.10 11.27
CA GLY A 345 4.10 -6.63 12.19
C GLY A 345 3.04 -7.72 12.44
N GLN A 346 1.83 -7.30 12.82
CA GLN A 346 0.68 -8.21 12.86
C GLN A 346 0.11 -8.32 11.45
N LEU A 347 0.02 -9.54 10.92
CA LEU A 347 -0.56 -9.81 9.60
C LEU A 347 -1.78 -10.71 9.74
N ASP A 348 -2.73 -10.47 8.86
CA ASP A 348 -3.83 -11.39 8.60
C ASP A 348 -3.73 -11.94 7.18
N ILE A 349 -4.07 -13.21 7.03
CA ILE A 349 -4.23 -13.87 5.73
C ILE A 349 -5.73 -14.08 5.53
N HIS A 350 -6.28 -13.47 4.49
CA HIS A 350 -7.69 -13.55 4.14
C HIS A 350 -7.84 -14.40 2.88
N ILE A 351 -8.57 -15.50 2.98
CA ILE A 351 -8.87 -16.40 1.85
C ILE A 351 -10.32 -16.20 1.45
N ARG A 352 -10.59 -15.93 0.17
CA ARG A 352 -11.95 -15.67 -0.30
C ARG A 352 -12.83 -16.90 -0.10
N ARG A 353 -14.05 -16.71 0.42
CA ARG A 353 -15.05 -17.78 0.55
C ARG A 353 -15.44 -18.28 -0.84
N SER A 354 -15.68 -19.58 -0.96
CA SER A 354 -16.30 -20.11 -2.18
C SER A 354 -17.76 -19.67 -2.25
N ALA A 355 -18.29 -19.44 -3.46
CA ALA A 355 -19.70 -19.04 -3.64
C ALA A 355 -20.69 -20.02 -2.97
N ARG A 356 -20.34 -21.32 -2.88
CA ARG A 356 -21.12 -22.33 -2.15
C ARG A 356 -21.17 -22.11 -0.64
N ALA A 357 -20.11 -21.57 -0.03
CA ALA A 357 -20.07 -21.28 1.40
C ALA A 357 -20.88 -20.02 1.77
N ILE A 358 -21.02 -19.07 0.82
CA ILE A 358 -21.80 -17.83 1.01
C ILE A 358 -23.31 -18.10 0.93
N LEU A 359 -23.73 -19.00 0.03
CA LEU A 359 -25.15 -19.35 -0.16
C LEU A 359 -25.66 -20.45 0.79
N GLY A 360 -24.79 -21.10 1.56
CA GLY A 360 -25.11 -22.22 2.45
C GLY A 360 -25.04 -21.94 3.95
N GLY A 361 -24.87 -20.68 4.37
CA GLY A 361 -24.64 -20.31 5.77
C GLY A 361 -25.91 -20.17 6.60
N SER A 362 -26.46 -21.29 7.07
CA SER A 362 -27.14 -21.32 8.38
C SER A 362 -26.12 -20.99 9.47
N ALA A 363 -26.51 -20.14 10.43
CA ALA A 363 -25.67 -19.56 11.47
C ALA A 363 -24.77 -20.58 12.21
N PRO A 364 -23.52 -20.23 12.57
CA PRO A 364 -22.69 -21.11 13.39
C PRO A 364 -23.22 -21.13 14.83
N GLN A 365 -23.61 -22.32 15.29
CA GLN A 365 -23.73 -22.61 16.72
C GLN A 365 -22.32 -22.56 17.34
N THR A 366 -22.20 -21.84 18.45
CA THR A 366 -21.02 -21.78 19.31
C THR A 366 -20.62 -23.18 19.80
N PRO A 367 -19.35 -23.62 19.66
CA PRO A 367 -18.89 -24.79 20.37
C PRO A 367 -18.57 -24.41 21.82
N SER A 368 -19.22 -25.14 22.73
CA SER A 368 -18.96 -25.16 24.16
C SER A 368 -17.50 -25.47 24.46
N SER A 369 -16.96 -24.74 25.44
CA SER A 369 -15.69 -24.98 26.09
C SER A 369 -15.66 -26.37 26.72
N GLU A 370 -14.83 -27.27 26.19
CA GLU A 370 -14.20 -28.35 26.95
C GLU A 370 -13.14 -29.02 26.08
N VAL A 371 -11.92 -29.04 26.60
CA VAL A 371 -10.88 -30.09 26.55
C VAL A 371 -9.54 -29.37 26.71
N SER A 372 -9.24 -29.08 27.98
CA SER A 372 -7.90 -28.81 28.47
C SER A 372 -7.48 -30.03 29.28
N SER A 373 -6.74 -30.95 28.67
CA SER A 373 -5.84 -31.89 29.35
C SER A 373 -5.39 -32.98 28.38
N ALA A 374 -4.15 -32.89 27.93
CA ALA A 374 -3.22 -34.01 27.74
C ALA A 374 -2.16 -33.55 26.74
N LEU A 375 -0.96 -33.28 27.24
CA LEU A 375 0.31 -33.69 26.64
C LEU A 375 1.39 -33.40 27.70
N TYR A 376 1.74 -34.47 28.42
CA TYR A 376 3.08 -34.67 28.98
C TYR A 376 4.07 -34.87 27.84
#